data_AF-T0Z1W0-F1
#
_entry.id   AF-T0Z1W0-F1
#
_cell.length_a   1.000
_cell.length_b   1.000
_cell.length_c   1.000
_cell.angle_alpha   90.00
_cell.angle_beta   90.00
_cell.angle_gamma   90.00
#
_symmetry.space_group_name_H-M   'P 1'
#
loop_
_entity.id
_entity.type
_entity.pdbx_description
1 polymer ?
#
loop_
_entity_poly.entity_id
_entity_poly.type
_entity_poly.pdbx_seq_one_letter_code
_entity_poly.pdbx_strand_id
1 'polypeptide(L)'
;MKPWDADHPLAPVVFCIGDMGAGKAFYIRADVWFGGTNQVLELGRVPYQLKMRCRDLFFLNHGRVPDAGLQLAQFSVESLSF
;
A
#
# COMPACT_ATOMS: atom_id res chain seq x y z
N MET A 1 -10.08 -16.76 -12.77
CA MET A 1 -9.16 -17.54 -11.92
C MET A 1 -9.43 -19.00 -12.19
N LYS A 2 -8.41 -19.77 -12.55
CA LYS A 2 -8.56 -21.20 -12.82
C LYS A 2 -8.50 -21.95 -11.47
N PRO A 3 -9.18 -23.11 -11.31
CA PRO A 3 -9.27 -23.77 -10.00
C PRO A 3 -7.90 -24.10 -9.37
N TRP A 4 -6.92 -24.47 -10.18
CA TRP A 4 -5.57 -24.80 -9.72
C TRP A 4 -4.74 -23.57 -9.30
N ASP A 5 -5.18 -22.34 -9.62
CA ASP A 5 -4.51 -21.12 -9.13
C ASP A 5 -4.67 -21.00 -7.60
N ALA A 6 -5.64 -21.69 -7.01
CA ALA A 6 -5.86 -21.72 -5.56
C ALA A 6 -4.93 -22.70 -4.81
N ASP A 7 -4.23 -23.58 -5.51
CA ASP A 7 -3.29 -24.55 -4.92
C ASP A 7 -1.93 -23.92 -4.58
N HIS A 8 -1.69 -22.66 -5.00
CA HIS A 8 -0.46 -21.94 -4.67
C HIS A 8 -0.43 -21.54 -3.18
N PRO A 9 0.75 -21.63 -2.52
CA PRO A 9 0.93 -21.10 -1.17
C PRO A 9 0.54 -19.61 -1.09
N LEU A 10 -0.12 -19.24 -0.01
CA LEU A 10 -0.46 -17.84 0.27
C LEU A 10 0.81 -16.99 0.36
N ALA A 11 0.96 -16.03 -0.56
CA ALA A 11 2.11 -15.13 -0.63
C ALA A 11 1.64 -13.66 -0.63
N PRO A 12 1.20 -13.12 0.52
CA PRO A 12 0.65 -11.79 0.60
C PRO A 12 1.75 -10.73 0.66
N VAL A 13 1.44 -9.57 0.10
CA VAL A 13 2.23 -8.35 0.26
C VAL A 13 1.44 -7.38 1.13
N VAL A 14 2.04 -6.90 2.21
CA VAL A 14 1.42 -5.91 3.08
C VAL A 14 1.73 -4.52 2.58
N PHE A 15 0.69 -3.71 2.45
CA PHE A 15 0.76 -2.27 2.27
C PHE A 15 0.23 -1.60 3.53
N CYS A 16 1.02 -0.74 4.15
CA CYS A 16 0.63 0.00 5.34
C CYS A 16 1.02 1.47 5.21
N ILE A 17 0.13 2.38 5.59
CA ILE A 17 0.41 3.82 5.64
C ILE A 17 -0.01 4.33 7.01
N GLY A 18 0.95 4.84 7.78
CA GLY A 18 0.69 5.36 9.13
C GLY A 18 0.92 6.86 9.21
N ASP A 19 -0.11 7.58 9.67
CA ASP A 19 -0.04 9.02 9.92
C ASP A 19 0.85 9.31 11.13
N MET A 20 1.83 10.20 10.97
CA MET A 20 2.76 10.63 12.03
C MET A 20 2.39 12.00 12.60
N GLY A 21 1.31 12.62 12.11
CA GLY A 21 0.97 14.01 12.37
C GLY A 21 1.82 14.99 11.55
N ALA A 22 1.56 16.29 11.73
CA ALA A 22 2.29 17.38 11.08
C ALA A 22 2.40 17.27 9.53
N GLY A 23 1.43 16.62 8.89
CA GLY A 23 1.43 16.40 7.43
C GLY A 23 2.50 15.41 6.95
N LYS A 24 2.94 14.49 7.82
CA LYS A 24 3.90 13.43 7.51
C LYS A 24 3.28 12.06 7.80
N ALA A 25 3.74 11.05 7.06
CA ALA A 25 3.37 9.67 7.28
C ALA A 25 4.55 8.76 6.91
N PHE A 26 4.48 7.51 7.37
CA PHE A 26 5.30 6.42 6.86
C PHE A 26 4.47 5.52 5.94
N TYR A 27 5.12 4.92 4.94
CA TYR A 27 4.61 3.91 4.04
C TYR A 27 5.49 2.67 4.13
N ILE A 28 4.86 1.50 4.24
CA ILE A 28 5.52 0.20 4.24
C ILE A 28 4.93 -0.66 3.14
N ARG A 29 5.80 -1.27 2.33
CA ARG A 29 5.46 -2.40 1.47
C ARG A 29 6.37 -3.57 1.79
N ALA A 30 5.80 -4.68 2.26
CA ALA A 30 6.59 -5.80 2.74
C ALA A 30 5.94 -7.16 2.47
N ASP A 31 6.73 -8.10 1.96
CA ASP A 31 6.40 -9.54 1.93
C ASP A 31 7.40 -10.38 2.75
N VAL A 32 8.43 -9.76 3.32
CA VAL A 32 9.41 -10.42 4.20
C VAL A 32 8.78 -11.15 5.39
N TRP A 33 7.61 -10.69 5.84
CA TRP A 33 6.85 -11.36 6.91
C TRP A 33 6.23 -12.70 6.48
N PHE A 34 6.23 -12.98 5.18
CA PHE A 34 5.68 -14.19 4.57
C PHE A 34 6.73 -14.93 3.74
N GLY A 35 8.02 -14.72 4.04
CA GLY A 35 9.13 -15.43 3.39
C GLY A 35 9.62 -14.84 2.07
N GLY A 36 9.11 -13.65 1.68
CA GLY A 36 9.65 -12.89 0.57
C GLY A 36 10.91 -12.09 0.92
N THR A 37 11.32 -11.21 0.02
CA THR A 37 12.54 -10.39 0.15
C THR A 37 12.29 -8.89 0.11
N ASN A 38 11.05 -8.47 -0.14
CA ASN A 38 10.67 -7.07 -0.24
C ASN A 38 10.43 -6.45 1.14
N GLN A 39 11.15 -5.37 1.42
CA GLN A 39 10.95 -4.53 2.60
C GLN A 39 11.25 -3.06 2.25
N VAL A 40 10.20 -2.32 1.91
CA VAL A 40 10.27 -0.89 1.59
C VAL A 40 9.72 -0.08 2.76
N LEU A 41 10.42 0.97 3.15
CA LEU A 41 9.99 1.96 4.12
C LEU A 41 10.27 3.35 3.57
N GLU A 42 9.22 4.14 3.37
CA GLU A 42 9.32 5.53 2.93
C GLU A 42 8.64 6.45 3.92
N LEU A 43 9.21 7.63 4.18
CA LEU A 43 8.65 8.61 5.10
C LEU A 43 8.54 9.99 4.44
N GLY A 44 7.49 10.72 4.78
CA GLY A 44 7.41 12.13 4.42
C GLY A 44 6.01 12.61 4.06
N ARG A 45 5.96 13.65 3.24
CA ARG A 45 4.70 14.30 2.83
C ARG A 45 3.98 13.52 1.74
N VAL A 46 4.71 12.85 0.86
CA VAL A 46 4.12 12.04 -0.21
C VAL A 46 3.32 10.85 0.36
N PRO A 47 3.85 10.03 1.28
CA PRO A 47 3.06 9.04 2.01
C PRO A 47 1.82 9.62 2.72
N TYR A 48 1.92 10.84 3.28
CA TYR A 48 0.81 11.49 3.95
C TYR A 48 -0.32 11.85 2.96
N GLN A 49 0.02 12.45 1.83
CA GLN A 49 -0.96 12.76 0.78
C GLN A 49 -1.64 11.49 0.28
N LEU A 50 -0.88 10.42 0.09
CA LEU A 50 -1.42 9.12 -0.29
C LEU A 50 -2.40 8.58 0.76
N LYS A 51 -2.06 8.60 2.06
CA LYS A 51 -2.97 8.21 3.15
C LYS A 51 -4.29 8.96 3.08
N MET A 52 -4.23 10.27 2.87
CA MET A 52 -5.43 11.11 2.80
C MET A 52 -6.29 10.75 1.60
N ARG A 53 -5.67 10.47 0.44
CA ARG A 53 -6.39 10.05 -0.76
C ARG A 53 -7.01 8.66 -0.62
N CYS A 54 -6.29 7.70 -0.03
CA CYS A 54 -6.81 6.38 0.29
C CYS A 54 -8.02 6.46 1.23
N ARG A 55 -7.95 7.28 2.27
CA ARG A 55 -9.07 7.54 3.18
C ARG A 55 -10.29 8.07 2.43
N ASP A 56 -10.10 9.11 1.62
CA ASP A 56 -11.21 9.74 0.90
C ASP A 56 -11.87 8.75 -0.07
N LEU A 57 -11.06 7.98 -0.81
CA LEU A 57 -11.56 6.92 -1.70
C LEU A 57 -12.31 5.82 -0.94
N PHE A 58 -11.80 5.39 0.22
CA PHE A 58 -12.46 4.40 1.05
C PHE A 58 -13.87 4.86 1.44
N PHE A 59 -14.02 6.11 1.89
CA PHE A 59 -15.34 6.64 2.24
C PHE A 59 -16.25 6.85 1.02
N LEU A 60 -15.71 7.34 -0.10
CA LEU A 60 -16.47 7.52 -1.34
C LEU A 60 -16.99 6.20 -1.91
N ASN A 61 -16.22 5.13 -1.76
CA ASN A 61 -16.54 3.80 -2.29
C ASN A 61 -17.18 2.89 -1.24
N HIS A 62 -17.77 3.44 -0.18
CA HIS A 62 -18.47 2.69 0.87
C HIS A 62 -17.63 1.56 1.48
N GLY A 63 -16.36 1.83 1.74
CA GLY A 63 -15.41 0.90 2.36
C GLY A 63 -14.62 0.04 1.38
N ARG A 64 -14.74 0.26 0.06
CA ARG A 64 -13.95 -0.47 -0.95
C ARG A 64 -12.77 0.35 -1.44
N VAL A 65 -11.60 -0.27 -1.47
CA VAL A 65 -10.43 0.30 -2.16
C VAL A 65 -10.46 -0.18 -3.61
N PRO A 66 -10.27 0.70 -4.62
CA PRO A 66 -10.20 0.27 -6.02
C PRO A 66 -9.00 -0.66 -6.25
N ASP A 67 -9.16 -1.70 -7.08
CA ASP A 67 -8.09 -2.67 -7.37
C ASP A 67 -6.82 -2.01 -7.93
N ALA A 68 -6.97 -1.01 -8.80
CA ALA A 68 -5.84 -0.23 -9.32
C ALA A 68 -5.24 0.77 -8.32
N GLY A 69 -5.92 1.04 -7.22
CA GLY A 69 -5.50 2.01 -6.20
C GLY A 69 -4.19 1.63 -5.52
N LEU A 70 -3.92 0.33 -5.37
CA LEU A 70 -2.70 -0.19 -4.75
C LEU A 70 -1.46 0.02 -5.64
N GLN A 71 -1.60 -0.16 -6.95
CA GLN A 71 -0.51 0.02 -7.91
C GLN A 71 -0.16 1.50 -8.07
N LEU A 72 -1.18 2.37 -8.11
CA LEU A 72 -0.99 3.83 -8.11
C LEU A 72 -0.35 4.31 -6.81
N ALA A 73 -0.76 3.74 -5.68
CA ALA A 73 -0.16 4.02 -4.36
C ALA A 73 1.33 3.69 -4.34
N GLN A 74 1.69 2.50 -4.83
CA GLN A 74 3.08 2.07 -4.94
C GLN A 74 3.91 3.03 -5.81
N PHE A 75 3.44 3.31 -7.03
CA PHE A 75 4.12 4.22 -7.95
C PHE A 75 4.31 5.61 -7.34
N SER A 76 3.26 6.15 -6.71
CA SER A 76 3.30 7.51 -6.14
C SER A 76 4.32 7.64 -5.02
N VAL A 77 4.54 6.60 -4.22
CA VAL A 77 5.49 6.67 -3.11
C VAL A 77 6.89 6.25 -3.55
N GLU A 78 7.04 5.17 -4.31
CA GLU A 78 8.35 4.59 -4.62
C GLU A 78 9.04 5.26 -5.82
N SER A 79 8.30 5.99 -6.68
CA SER A 79 8.87 6.69 -7.84
C SER A 79 8.95 8.21 -7.68
N LEU A 80 8.22 8.81 -6.72
CA LEU A 80 8.20 10.27 -6.50
C LEU A 80 8.77 10.70 -5.14
N SER A 81 9.05 9.77 -4.22
CA SER A 81 9.83 10.09 -3.02
C SER A 81 11.30 10.19 -3.41
N PHE A 82 11.76 11.43 -3.65
CA PHE A 82 13.17 11.81 -3.75
C PHE A 82 13.57 12.59 -2.49
#